data_AF-A0A975SMI1-F1
#
_entry.id   AF-A0A975SMI1-F1
#
_cell.length_a   1.000
_cell.length_b   1.000
_cell.length_c   1.000
_cell.angle_alpha   90.00
_cell.angle_beta   90.00
_cell.angle_gamma   90.00
#
_symmetry.space_group_name_H-M   'P 1'
#
loop_
_entity.id
_entity.type
_entity.pdbx_description
1 polymer ?
#
loop_
_entity_poly.entity_id
_entity_poly.type
_entity_poly.pdbx_seq_one_letter_code
_entity_poly.pdbx_strand_id
1 'polypeptide(L)'
;MPWGITEHVNHLQKLLVPGVIGNYNSFEVTEIFGFHRDTPRQPSNFMSLLVAEPCPPPDGSPLKPDLLTNKPIELRGSPWKFGVARYRVSTKQVLQALQNFSIAGEWKPGISALKVGALTPIPPQFVPADTAFPHPWNGVLKNNFWEGSHVLELFDSLKTDVRFLLDEPKLLKQLAADLRPFVKMGIDGLSDRLGNVLIQLPVTVVTTKVSSSQNGDFLVQPIWHSTTPSRKLRVSCEKYEDTTVEGYGSEDVAGSLANFPLHSPGGGARYVLWDDHNQLVLGASAQTSFITSISMNIHAIGESVKTRDFHSPLPNGTLEPVAVPLIEERKPNVIGKPTANPQKPWRDNRVFRDSLKNIWERREFVQYGGKAGPDTKRAFDDIHWLLQQHGQRGAWLWDPFLNAKDVLATLFYCPHTGADLRALTAGEEPKATNGKESNSAEQQSAAQIKPSFKDRQQEIFRNVKGNCQDLHLEFRIREGSAGWSFHDRFLIFPSDMGPAAAWSLGTSVNSLGQKHHILQKVADGELIRQAFLDLWNELSGSDYLVWKTP
;
A
#
# COMPACT_ATOMS: atom_id res chain seq x y z
N MET A 1 4.22 -7.80 33.81
CA MET A 1 2.76 -7.59 33.73
C MET A 1 2.45 -7.05 32.35
N PRO A 2 1.45 -7.59 31.62
CA PRO A 2 0.99 -7.00 30.37
C PRO A 2 0.38 -5.62 30.63
N TRP A 3 0.48 -4.70 29.66
CA TRP A 3 -0.11 -3.36 29.77
C TRP A 3 -1.64 -3.44 29.77
N GLY A 4 -2.28 -3.09 30.88
CA GLY A 4 -3.73 -3.15 31.06
C GLY A 4 -4.36 -1.77 31.27
N ILE A 5 -5.67 -1.76 31.57
CA ILE A 5 -6.42 -0.50 31.78
C ILE A 5 -5.87 0.27 32.99
N THR A 6 -5.45 -0.43 34.05
CA THR A 6 -4.89 0.21 35.24
C THR A 6 -3.61 0.98 34.90
N GLU A 7 -2.68 0.37 34.17
CA GLU A 7 -1.46 1.03 33.68
C GLU A 7 -1.80 2.20 32.75
N HIS A 8 -2.81 2.03 31.89
CA HIS A 8 -3.28 3.06 30.97
C HIS A 8 -3.82 4.30 31.70
N VAL A 9 -4.64 4.10 32.74
CA VAL A 9 -5.18 5.18 33.58
C VAL A 9 -4.07 5.87 34.37
N ASN A 10 -3.17 5.10 34.99
CA ASN A 10 -2.04 5.67 35.74
C ASN A 10 -1.13 6.52 34.85
N HIS A 11 -0.89 6.06 33.62
CA HIS A 11 -0.10 6.81 32.65
C HIS A 11 -0.81 8.08 32.19
N LEU A 12 -2.11 8.02 31.90
CA LEU A 12 -2.90 9.21 31.59
C LEU A 12 -2.87 10.24 32.73
N GLN A 13 -3.03 9.79 33.99
CA GLN A 13 -2.95 10.68 35.16
C GLN A 13 -1.59 11.38 35.25
N LYS A 14 -0.50 10.65 34.99
CA LYS A 14 0.86 11.21 34.95
C LYS A 14 1.01 12.29 33.88
N LEU A 15 0.48 12.05 32.67
CA LEU A 15 0.54 13.02 31.57
C LEU A 15 -0.34 14.26 31.80
N LEU A 16 -1.41 14.14 32.61
CA LEU A 16 -2.32 15.22 32.96
C LEU A 16 -1.82 16.13 34.08
N VAL A 17 -0.71 15.79 34.74
CA VAL A 17 -0.12 16.64 35.79
C VAL A 17 0.32 17.97 35.16
N PRO A 18 -0.16 19.14 35.66
CA PRO A 18 0.20 20.44 35.12
C PRO A 18 1.71 20.66 35.06
N GLY A 19 2.20 21.17 33.93
CA GLY A 19 3.62 21.45 33.71
C GLY A 19 4.49 20.24 33.40
N VAL A 20 3.94 19.00 33.38
CA VAL A 20 4.70 17.81 32.97
C VAL A 20 4.86 17.77 31.45
N ILE A 21 3.77 17.71 30.68
CA ILE A 21 3.84 17.85 29.21
C ILE A 21 2.98 19.00 28.68
N GLY A 22 2.06 19.51 29.50
CA GLY A 22 1.14 20.58 29.15
C GLY A 22 0.29 20.97 30.35
N ASN A 23 -0.60 21.94 30.13
CA ASN A 23 -1.61 22.34 31.12
C ASN A 23 -2.97 22.11 30.48
N TYR A 24 -3.61 20.98 30.78
CA TYR A 24 -4.88 20.59 30.18
C TYR A 24 -6.01 20.68 31.19
N ASN A 25 -7.11 21.29 30.78
CA ASN A 25 -8.31 21.44 31.60
C ASN A 25 -9.50 20.64 31.03
N SER A 26 -9.45 20.27 29.76
CA SER A 26 -10.51 19.51 29.09
C SER A 26 -9.98 18.66 27.94
N PHE A 27 -10.85 17.83 27.37
CA PHE A 27 -10.65 17.13 26.13
C PHE A 27 -11.71 17.55 25.12
N GLU A 28 -11.29 17.95 23.92
CA GLU A 28 -12.19 17.97 22.77
C GLU A 28 -12.31 16.55 22.23
N VAL A 29 -13.55 16.04 22.17
CA VAL A 29 -13.88 14.73 21.66
C VAL A 29 -14.45 14.88 20.26
N THR A 30 -13.91 14.16 19.29
CA THR A 30 -14.49 13.97 17.96
C THR A 30 -14.76 12.49 17.74
N GLU A 31 -16.02 12.14 17.52
CA GLU A 31 -16.46 10.75 17.34
C GLU A 31 -17.07 10.58 15.96
N ILE A 32 -16.57 9.58 15.22
CA ILE A 32 -17.19 9.06 14.01
C ILE A 32 -17.97 7.82 14.45
N PHE A 33 -19.29 7.86 14.27
CA PHE A 33 -20.18 6.79 14.67
C PHE A 33 -21.07 6.35 13.51
N GLY A 34 -21.50 5.09 13.55
CA GLY A 34 -22.38 4.47 12.56
C GLY A 34 -23.64 3.90 13.18
N PHE A 35 -24.75 3.97 12.45
CA PHE A 35 -26.00 3.27 12.73
C PHE A 35 -26.19 2.15 11.72
N HIS A 36 -26.28 0.92 12.21
CA HIS A 36 -26.63 -0.22 11.38
C HIS A 36 -28.13 -0.22 11.09
N ARG A 37 -28.52 -0.65 9.88
CA ARG A 37 -29.93 -0.77 9.48
C ARG A 37 -30.77 -1.62 10.44
N ASP A 38 -30.19 -2.70 10.96
CA ASP A 38 -30.91 -3.64 11.84
C ASP A 38 -30.98 -3.14 13.30
N THR A 39 -30.06 -2.27 13.70
CA THR A 39 -30.00 -1.69 15.06
C THR A 39 -29.89 -0.16 15.01
N PRO A 40 -30.88 0.55 14.43
CA PRO A 40 -30.77 1.97 14.11
C PRO A 40 -30.77 2.88 15.35
N ARG A 41 -31.11 2.34 16.53
CA ARG A 41 -31.13 3.09 17.81
C ARG A 41 -29.83 3.00 18.60
N GLN A 42 -28.88 2.15 18.19
CA GLN A 42 -27.62 1.94 18.90
C GLN A 42 -26.44 2.38 18.02
N PRO A 43 -25.86 3.57 18.26
CA PRO A 43 -24.69 4.02 17.51
C PRO A 43 -23.46 3.19 17.88
N SER A 44 -22.66 2.83 16.88
CA SER A 44 -21.39 2.10 17.03
C SER A 44 -20.22 3.03 16.75
N ASN A 45 -19.14 2.91 17.52
CA ASN A 45 -17.90 3.67 17.32
C ASN A 45 -17.16 3.16 16.08
N PHE A 46 -16.84 4.06 15.16
CA PHE A 46 -15.94 3.79 14.05
C PHE A 46 -14.57 4.43 14.26
N MET A 47 -14.50 5.56 14.96
CA MET A 47 -13.26 6.11 15.49
C MET A 47 -13.58 7.22 16.49
N SER A 48 -12.90 7.23 17.62
CA SER A 48 -12.98 8.34 18.59
C SER A 48 -11.61 8.96 18.80
N LEU A 49 -11.50 10.28 18.70
CA LEU A 49 -10.30 11.05 19.03
C LEU A 49 -10.60 12.04 20.14
N LEU A 50 -9.87 11.94 21.25
CA LEU A 50 -9.93 12.83 22.39
C LEU A 50 -8.64 13.63 22.43
N VAL A 51 -8.71 14.95 22.31
CA VAL A 51 -7.53 15.83 22.26
C VAL A 51 -7.51 16.71 23.49
N ALA A 52 -6.43 16.61 24.28
CA ALA A 52 -6.27 17.41 25.49
C ALA A 52 -6.06 18.90 25.14
N GLU A 53 -6.83 19.78 25.79
CA GLU A 53 -6.80 21.23 25.55
C GLU A 53 -6.69 22.02 26.87
N PRO A 54 -6.04 23.19 26.86
CA PRO A 54 -5.96 24.06 28.03
C PRO A 54 -7.29 24.76 28.35
N CYS A 55 -8.24 24.78 27.41
CA CYS A 55 -9.53 25.41 27.60
C CYS A 55 -10.32 24.73 28.74
N PRO A 56 -11.01 25.48 29.61
CA PRO A 56 -11.90 24.88 30.58
C PRO A 56 -13.05 24.13 29.88
N PRO A 57 -13.64 23.11 30.53
CA PRO A 57 -14.88 22.53 30.04
C PRO A 57 -15.97 23.63 30.02
N PRO A 58 -16.95 23.55 29.10
CA PRO A 58 -18.05 24.51 29.07
C PRO A 58 -18.82 24.52 30.39
N ASP A 59 -19.23 25.71 30.85
CA ASP A 59 -20.01 25.88 32.07
C ASP A 59 -21.43 25.31 31.92
N GLY A 60 -21.86 24.48 32.87
CA GLY A 60 -23.20 23.90 32.92
C GLY A 60 -23.27 22.41 32.54
N SER A 61 -24.31 21.73 33.04
CA SER A 61 -24.67 20.33 32.73
C SER A 61 -24.60 20.06 31.22
N PRO A 62 -24.19 18.85 30.80
CA PRO A 62 -23.48 18.64 29.54
C PRO A 62 -24.29 19.16 28.35
N LEU A 63 -23.69 20.06 27.57
CA LEU A 63 -24.26 20.49 26.30
C LEU A 63 -24.43 19.27 25.39
N LYS A 64 -25.57 19.20 24.70
CA LYS A 64 -25.79 18.22 23.62
C LYS A 64 -24.57 18.22 22.69
N PRO A 65 -24.09 17.05 22.23
CA PRO A 65 -22.98 17.01 21.30
C PRO A 65 -23.28 17.83 20.05
N ASP A 66 -22.32 18.62 19.57
CA ASP A 66 -22.44 19.31 18.29
C ASP A 66 -22.35 18.26 17.19
N LEU A 67 -23.51 17.89 16.64
CA LEU A 67 -23.57 17.05 15.45
C LEU A 67 -23.10 17.88 14.25
N LEU A 68 -21.89 17.59 13.78
CA LEU A 68 -21.31 18.28 12.61
C LEU A 68 -22.03 17.88 11.33
N THR A 69 -22.67 16.70 11.32
CA THR A 69 -23.47 16.19 10.22
C THR A 69 -24.95 16.51 10.43
N ASN A 70 -25.49 17.45 9.65
CA ASN A 70 -26.93 17.81 9.70
C ASN A 70 -27.86 16.68 9.22
N LYS A 71 -27.35 15.76 8.40
CA LYS A 71 -28.02 14.55 7.93
C LYS A 71 -27.04 13.38 8.01
N PRO A 72 -27.49 12.15 8.32
CA PRO A 72 -26.63 10.98 8.29
C PRO A 72 -26.00 10.80 6.90
N ILE A 73 -24.71 10.51 6.87
CA ILE A 73 -23.97 10.20 5.65
C ILE A 73 -24.30 8.75 5.27
N GLU A 74 -24.93 8.57 4.11
CA GLU A 74 -25.30 7.25 3.60
C GLU A 74 -24.20 6.70 2.70
N LEU A 75 -23.58 5.60 3.11
CA LEU A 75 -22.56 4.93 2.32
C LEU A 75 -23.24 3.94 1.37
N ARG A 76 -23.25 4.24 0.07
CA ARG A 76 -23.86 3.36 -0.95
C ARG A 76 -23.20 1.99 -0.93
N GLY A 77 -24.01 0.93 -0.90
CA GLY A 77 -23.52 -0.46 -0.81
C GLY A 77 -23.28 -0.95 0.61
N SER A 78 -23.57 -0.14 1.64
CA SER A 78 -23.43 -0.50 3.05
C SER A 78 -24.77 -0.40 3.79
N PRO A 79 -25.04 -1.28 4.79
CA PRO A 79 -26.19 -1.13 5.69
C PRO A 79 -25.99 -0.02 6.74
N TRP A 80 -24.89 0.71 6.69
CA TRP A 80 -24.51 1.72 7.69
C TRP A 80 -24.82 3.15 7.24
N LYS A 81 -25.25 3.96 8.20
CA LYS A 81 -25.32 5.43 8.08
C LYS A 81 -24.41 6.07 9.12
N PHE A 82 -23.68 7.10 8.74
CA PHE A 82 -22.64 7.69 9.58
C PHE A 82 -22.99 9.08 10.07
N GLY A 83 -22.42 9.44 11.21
CA GLY A 83 -22.47 10.79 11.76
C GLY A 83 -21.15 11.16 12.42
N VAL A 84 -20.95 12.46 12.59
CA VAL A 84 -19.81 13.01 13.33
C VAL A 84 -20.32 13.90 14.45
N ALA A 85 -19.87 13.63 15.67
CA ALA A 85 -20.15 14.46 16.84
C ALA A 85 -18.85 15.10 17.34
N ARG A 86 -18.95 16.35 17.77
CA ARG A 86 -17.88 17.04 18.48
C ARG A 86 -18.41 17.64 19.78
N TYR A 87 -17.67 17.49 20.86
CA TYR A 87 -18.02 18.06 22.16
C TYR A 87 -16.79 18.16 23.06
N ARG A 88 -16.96 18.76 24.25
CA ARG A 88 -15.86 18.93 25.21
C ARG A 88 -16.23 18.32 26.55
N VAL A 89 -15.27 17.62 27.15
CA VAL A 89 -15.43 16.95 28.45
C VAL A 89 -14.27 17.31 29.38
N SER A 90 -14.50 17.26 30.69
CA SER A 90 -13.44 17.47 31.68
C SER A 90 -12.48 16.28 31.73
N THR A 91 -11.26 16.53 32.22
CA THR A 91 -10.26 15.48 32.46
C THR A 91 -10.78 14.38 33.40
N LYS A 92 -11.57 14.76 34.41
CA LYS A 92 -12.22 13.82 35.35
C LYS A 92 -13.20 12.88 34.66
N GLN A 93 -14.00 13.38 33.71
CA GLN A 93 -14.95 12.56 32.96
C GLN A 93 -14.25 11.49 32.12
N VAL A 94 -13.14 11.83 31.46
CA VAL A 94 -12.36 10.85 30.68
C VAL A 94 -11.78 9.75 31.58
N LEU A 95 -11.23 10.13 32.74
CA LEU A 95 -10.72 9.16 33.73
C LEU A 95 -11.83 8.22 34.23
N GLN A 96 -13.01 8.78 34.53
CA GLN A 96 -14.18 7.99 34.93
C GLN A 96 -14.66 7.06 33.81
N ALA A 97 -14.67 7.52 32.56
CA ALA A 97 -15.04 6.71 31.41
C ALA A 97 -14.10 5.51 31.23
N LEU A 98 -12.78 5.70 31.39
CA LEU A 98 -11.81 4.60 31.35
C LEU A 98 -11.98 3.61 32.49
N GLN A 99 -12.25 4.10 33.70
CA GLN A 99 -12.51 3.25 34.87
C GLN A 99 -13.81 2.45 34.69
N ASN A 100 -14.88 3.08 34.21
CA ASN A 100 -16.14 2.42 33.92
C ASN A 100 -16.00 1.39 32.81
N PHE A 101 -15.22 1.68 31.76
CA PHE A 101 -14.90 0.72 30.72
C PHE A 101 -14.24 -0.53 31.29
N SER A 102 -13.35 -0.40 32.29
CA SER A 102 -12.71 -1.55 32.94
C SER A 102 -13.68 -2.47 33.69
N ILE A 103 -14.80 -1.93 34.19
CA ILE A 103 -15.76 -2.65 35.03
C ILE A 103 -16.94 -3.17 34.21
N ALA A 104 -17.49 -2.33 33.33
CA ALA A 104 -18.74 -2.56 32.62
C ALA A 104 -18.56 -2.80 31.11
N GLY A 105 -17.36 -2.59 30.56
CA GLY A 105 -17.10 -2.66 29.11
C GLY A 105 -17.78 -1.54 28.30
N GLU A 106 -18.34 -0.52 28.97
CA GLU A 106 -19.06 0.57 28.33
C GLU A 106 -18.15 1.79 28.13
N TRP A 107 -18.05 2.27 26.89
CA TRP A 107 -17.36 3.52 26.56
C TRP A 107 -18.35 4.69 26.51
N LYS A 108 -18.25 5.59 27.49
CA LYS A 108 -19.15 6.74 27.63
C LYS A 108 -18.43 7.98 28.18
N PRO A 109 -17.62 8.67 27.35
CA PRO A 109 -16.98 9.92 27.76
C PRO A 109 -17.97 11.10 27.81
N GLY A 110 -19.02 11.08 26.98
CA GLY A 110 -20.05 12.13 26.88
C GLY A 110 -21.45 11.71 27.38
N ILE A 111 -22.48 12.31 26.78
CA ILE A 111 -23.90 12.07 27.17
C ILE A 111 -24.40 10.71 26.68
N SER A 112 -24.02 10.32 25.46
CA SER A 112 -24.49 9.10 24.80
C SER A 112 -23.41 8.03 24.86
N ALA A 113 -23.80 6.79 25.16
CA ALA A 113 -22.91 5.64 25.06
C ALA A 113 -22.79 5.21 23.59
N LEU A 114 -21.57 4.85 23.17
CA LEU A 114 -21.32 4.22 21.88
C LEU A 114 -21.08 2.73 22.09
N LYS A 115 -21.65 1.89 21.23
CA LYS A 115 -21.22 0.50 21.13
C LYS A 115 -19.77 0.50 20.64
N VAL A 116 -18.89 -0.14 21.39
CA VAL A 116 -17.47 -0.30 21.04
C VAL A 116 -17.16 -1.78 20.83
N GLY A 117 -16.11 -2.06 20.05
CA GLY A 117 -15.58 -3.42 19.89
C GLY A 117 -14.83 -3.91 21.14
N ALA A 118 -14.03 -4.96 20.97
CA ALA A 118 -13.21 -5.49 22.05
C ALA A 118 -11.95 -4.63 22.23
N LEU A 119 -12.08 -3.52 22.97
CA LEU A 119 -10.98 -2.58 23.12
C LEU A 119 -9.92 -3.09 24.11
N THR A 120 -8.68 -3.15 23.65
CA THR A 120 -7.51 -3.54 24.43
C THR A 120 -6.53 -2.37 24.52
N PRO A 121 -6.06 -1.98 25.71
CA PRO A 121 -5.05 -0.93 25.85
C PRO A 121 -3.73 -1.31 25.19
N ILE A 122 -3.15 -0.39 24.42
CA ILE A 122 -1.79 -0.54 23.89
C ILE A 122 -0.82 0.30 24.74
N PRO A 123 0.44 -0.16 24.92
CA PRO A 123 1.49 0.63 25.57
C PRO A 123 1.62 2.05 25.01
N PRO A 124 2.15 3.00 25.80
CA PRO A 124 2.22 4.40 25.40
C PRO A 124 3.02 4.59 24.12
N GLN A 125 2.50 5.43 23.23
CA GLN A 125 3.14 5.77 21.97
C GLN A 125 3.42 7.28 21.95
N PHE A 126 4.54 7.66 21.35
CA PHE A 126 4.84 9.05 21.06
C PHE A 126 4.84 9.26 19.54
N VAL A 127 4.02 10.18 19.07
CA VAL A 127 3.90 10.51 17.65
C VAL A 127 4.60 11.83 17.39
N PRO A 128 5.76 11.84 16.67
CA PRO A 128 6.45 13.07 16.35
C PRO A 128 5.64 13.94 15.38
N ALA A 129 5.93 15.23 15.36
CA ALA A 129 5.40 16.13 14.35
C ALA A 129 5.97 15.82 12.95
N ASP A 130 5.24 16.25 11.93
CA ASP A 130 5.73 16.17 10.54
C ASP A 130 6.99 17.03 10.37
N THR A 131 7.93 16.55 9.56
CA THR A 131 9.15 17.29 9.23
C THR A 131 9.36 17.28 7.71
N ALA A 132 10.44 16.69 7.19
CA ALA A 132 10.64 16.57 5.74
C ALA A 132 9.64 15.59 5.11
N PHE A 133 9.15 14.63 5.91
CA PHE A 133 8.19 13.62 5.49
C PHE A 133 7.00 13.57 6.46
N PRO A 134 5.78 13.33 5.95
CA PRO A 134 4.61 13.17 6.80
C PRO A 134 4.66 11.85 7.57
N HIS A 135 4.23 11.87 8.83
CA HIS A 135 4.02 10.69 9.65
C HIS A 135 2.58 10.20 9.51
N PRO A 136 2.32 8.89 9.32
CA PRO A 136 0.97 8.38 9.06
C PRO A 136 -0.09 8.80 10.08
N TRP A 137 0.28 8.82 11.37
CA TRP A 137 -0.58 9.26 12.46
C TRP A 137 -1.04 10.72 12.36
N ASN A 138 -0.24 11.60 11.75
CA ASN A 138 -0.58 13.02 11.65
C ASN A 138 -1.71 13.29 10.64
N GLY A 139 -2.10 12.29 9.84
CA GLY A 139 -3.33 12.32 9.06
C GLY A 139 -4.60 12.15 9.90
N VAL A 140 -4.50 11.58 11.11
CA VAL A 140 -5.64 11.32 12.01
C VAL A 140 -5.64 12.24 13.23
N LEU A 141 -4.46 12.51 13.80
CA LEU A 141 -4.32 13.36 14.98
C LEU A 141 -4.61 14.84 14.68
N LYS A 142 -5.11 15.57 15.69
CA LYS A 142 -5.41 17.00 15.57
C LYS A 142 -4.14 17.81 15.89
N ASN A 143 -3.70 18.64 14.95
CA ASN A 143 -2.69 19.69 15.16
C ASN A 143 -1.34 19.22 15.77
N ASN A 144 -0.82 18.08 15.33
CA ASN A 144 0.47 17.56 15.81
C ASN A 144 1.69 18.23 15.13
N PHE A 145 1.83 19.56 15.26
CA PHE A 145 2.79 20.36 14.47
C PHE A 145 4.11 20.70 15.16
N TRP A 146 4.14 20.73 16.49
CA TRP A 146 5.31 21.22 17.25
C TRP A 146 6.22 20.06 17.67
N GLU A 147 6.11 19.62 18.92
CA GLU A 147 7.01 18.61 19.49
C GLU A 147 6.52 17.17 19.28
N GLY A 148 5.28 17.01 18.86
CA GLY A 148 4.60 15.72 18.85
C GLY A 148 3.58 15.59 19.97
N SER A 149 2.98 14.40 20.06
CA SER A 149 1.92 14.08 21.02
C SER A 149 2.16 12.71 21.61
N HIS A 150 1.87 12.58 22.91
CA HIS A 150 1.59 11.26 23.48
C HIS A 150 0.23 10.79 22.98
N VAL A 151 0.16 9.54 22.55
CA VAL A 151 -1.08 8.90 22.11
C VAL A 151 -1.30 7.65 22.94
N LEU A 152 -2.41 7.67 23.67
CA LEU A 152 -2.93 6.52 24.38
C LEU A 152 -4.05 5.91 23.56
N GLU A 153 -3.97 4.61 23.33
CA GLU A 153 -4.85 3.89 22.42
C GLU A 153 -5.55 2.73 23.12
N LEU A 154 -6.87 2.67 22.94
CA LEU A 154 -7.67 1.48 23.15
C LEU A 154 -7.98 0.88 21.77
N PHE A 155 -7.32 -0.24 21.46
CA PHE A 155 -7.35 -0.89 20.16
C PHE A 155 -8.49 -1.91 20.08
N ASP A 156 -9.40 -1.78 19.12
CA ASP A 156 -10.40 -2.81 18.84
C ASP A 156 -9.74 -4.03 18.20
N SER A 157 -9.61 -5.12 18.96
CA SER A 157 -8.91 -6.33 18.51
C SER A 157 -9.75 -7.20 17.57
N LEU A 158 -11.07 -7.06 17.57
CA LEU A 158 -11.97 -7.91 16.77
C LEU A 158 -12.47 -7.23 15.50
N LYS A 159 -12.46 -5.89 15.47
CA LYS A 159 -12.85 -5.05 14.31
C LYS A 159 -14.23 -5.39 13.75
N THR A 160 -15.12 -5.97 14.56
CA THR A 160 -16.34 -6.63 14.07
C THR A 160 -17.25 -5.68 13.28
N ASP A 161 -17.48 -4.47 13.82
CA ASP A 161 -18.38 -3.49 13.20
C ASP A 161 -17.74 -2.74 12.02
N VAL A 162 -16.41 -2.72 11.93
CA VAL A 162 -15.66 -2.00 10.89
C VAL A 162 -15.10 -2.90 9.80
N ARG A 163 -15.21 -4.22 9.95
CA ARG A 163 -14.58 -5.23 9.08
C ARG A 163 -14.92 -5.06 7.60
N PHE A 164 -16.17 -4.72 7.28
CA PHE A 164 -16.58 -4.49 5.90
C PHE A 164 -15.83 -3.33 5.22
N LEU A 165 -15.35 -2.33 5.97
CA LEU A 165 -14.50 -1.26 5.42
C LEU A 165 -13.06 -1.73 5.17
N LEU A 166 -12.60 -2.73 5.92
CA LEU A 166 -11.28 -3.34 5.76
C LEU A 166 -11.27 -4.30 4.57
N ASP A 167 -12.32 -5.10 4.43
CA ASP A 167 -12.49 -6.07 3.35
C ASP A 167 -12.76 -5.35 2.01
N GLU A 168 -13.39 -4.17 2.03
CA GLU A 168 -13.65 -3.35 0.84
C GLU A 168 -13.00 -1.95 0.90
N PRO A 169 -11.71 -1.81 0.53
CA PRO A 169 -10.99 -0.53 0.60
C PRO A 169 -11.62 0.62 -0.20
N LYS A 170 -12.42 0.31 -1.23
CA LYS A 170 -13.17 1.32 -2.00
C LYS A 170 -14.23 2.02 -1.14
N LEU A 171 -14.94 1.26 -0.29
CA LEU A 171 -15.93 1.81 0.64
C LEU A 171 -15.27 2.70 1.69
N LEU A 172 -14.09 2.30 2.22
CA LEU A 172 -13.33 3.12 3.16
C LEU A 172 -12.89 4.45 2.54
N LYS A 173 -12.35 4.43 1.31
CA LYS A 173 -11.96 5.66 0.60
C LYS A 173 -13.15 6.57 0.36
N GLN A 174 -14.30 6.01 0.00
CA GLN A 174 -15.53 6.77 -0.18
C GLN A 174 -15.99 7.40 1.14
N LEU A 175 -16.07 6.62 2.22
CA LEU A 175 -16.44 7.13 3.55
C LEU A 175 -15.49 8.24 4.01
N ALA A 176 -14.18 8.06 3.81
CA ALA A 176 -13.19 9.10 4.12
C ALA A 176 -13.45 10.38 3.31
N ALA A 177 -13.74 10.27 2.01
CA ALA A 177 -14.07 11.41 1.17
C ALA A 177 -15.34 12.14 1.62
N ASP A 178 -16.38 11.39 2.01
CA ASP A 178 -17.65 11.93 2.48
C ASP A 178 -17.55 12.59 3.87
N LEU A 179 -16.60 12.16 4.71
CA LEU A 179 -16.33 12.73 6.04
C LEU A 179 -15.43 13.97 6.02
N ARG A 180 -14.56 14.12 5.01
CA ARG A 180 -13.58 15.23 4.90
C ARG A 180 -14.17 16.64 5.09
N PRO A 181 -15.38 16.98 4.61
CA PRO A 181 -15.97 18.30 4.83
C PRO A 181 -16.26 18.62 6.30
N PHE A 182 -16.47 17.59 7.14
CA PHE A 182 -16.85 17.72 8.55
C PHE A 182 -15.67 17.52 9.50
N VAL A 183 -14.77 16.59 9.14
CA VAL A 183 -13.60 16.25 9.95
C VAL A 183 -12.38 15.97 9.07
N LYS A 184 -11.25 16.61 9.41
CA LYS A 184 -9.97 16.42 8.72
C LYS A 184 -9.22 15.21 9.30
N MET A 185 -9.82 14.03 9.20
CA MET A 185 -9.22 12.76 9.63
C MET A 185 -9.08 11.82 8.43
N GLY A 186 -7.85 11.47 8.08
CA GLY A 186 -7.50 10.52 7.02
C GLY A 186 -7.66 9.07 7.47
N ILE A 187 -8.90 8.65 7.76
CA ILE A 187 -9.21 7.28 8.22
C ILE A 187 -8.83 6.19 7.21
N ASP A 188 -8.67 6.55 5.94
CA ASP A 188 -8.21 5.69 4.86
C ASP A 188 -6.67 5.51 4.83
N GLY A 189 -5.92 6.39 5.51
CA GLY A 189 -4.47 6.30 5.64
C GLY A 189 -3.98 5.44 6.80
N LEU A 190 -4.85 5.16 7.78
CA LEU A 190 -4.60 4.29 8.95
C LEU A 190 -5.80 3.38 9.21
N SER A 191 -6.12 2.54 8.23
CA SER A 191 -7.29 1.66 8.27
C SER A 191 -7.24 0.64 9.42
N ASP A 192 -6.05 0.23 9.84
CA ASP A 192 -5.82 -0.67 10.99
C ASP A 192 -6.32 -0.07 12.32
N ARG A 193 -6.53 1.26 12.37
CA ARG A 193 -6.99 1.98 13.56
C ARG A 193 -8.49 2.24 13.60
N LEU A 194 -9.25 1.78 12.61
CA LEU A 194 -10.72 1.82 12.66
C LEU A 194 -11.24 1.03 13.86
N GLY A 195 -12.29 1.54 14.50
CA GLY A 195 -12.88 1.02 15.74
C GLY A 195 -12.19 1.48 17.01
N ASN A 196 -11.02 2.13 16.93
CA ASN A 196 -10.23 2.48 18.10
C ASN A 196 -10.73 3.75 18.79
N VAL A 197 -10.29 3.90 20.05
CA VAL A 197 -10.38 5.12 20.83
C VAL A 197 -8.97 5.65 21.05
N LEU A 198 -8.72 6.87 20.61
CA LEU A 198 -7.42 7.54 20.65
C LEU A 198 -7.50 8.74 21.60
N ILE A 199 -6.56 8.83 22.54
CA ILE A 199 -6.41 9.95 23.46
C ILE A 199 -5.07 10.61 23.17
N GLN A 200 -5.13 11.80 22.58
CA GLN A 200 -3.99 12.61 22.19
C GLN A 200 -3.69 13.65 23.28
N LEU A 201 -2.44 13.69 23.74
CA LEU A 201 -1.91 14.69 24.66
C LEU A 201 -0.71 15.40 24.01
N PRO A 202 -0.93 16.53 23.32
CA PRO A 202 0.11 17.28 22.61
C PRO A 202 1.11 17.91 23.57
N VAL A 203 2.42 17.71 23.38
CA VAL A 203 3.40 18.38 24.26
C VAL A 203 3.43 19.88 23.96
N THR A 204 3.26 20.70 25.02
CA THR A 204 3.13 22.18 24.93
C THR A 204 4.05 22.94 25.88
N VAL A 205 4.76 22.25 26.78
CA VAL A 205 5.67 22.87 27.77
C VAL A 205 7.02 23.29 27.17
N VAL A 206 7.38 22.75 26.01
CA VAL A 206 8.65 23.00 25.33
C VAL A 206 8.43 23.10 23.82
N THR A 207 9.31 23.81 23.13
CA THR A 207 9.43 23.82 21.68
C THR A 207 10.90 23.69 21.31
N THR A 208 11.23 22.93 20.29
CA THR A 208 12.59 22.61 19.91
C THR A 208 12.95 23.33 18.63
N LYS A 209 13.97 24.18 18.73
CA LYS A 209 14.60 24.78 17.56
C LYS A 209 15.69 23.86 17.06
N VAL A 210 15.61 23.47 15.79
CA VAL A 210 16.61 22.65 15.12
C VAL A 210 17.24 23.43 13.97
N SER A 211 18.56 23.39 13.87
CA SER A 211 19.30 23.93 12.71
C SER A 211 20.50 23.06 12.36
N SER A 212 21.08 23.29 11.18
CA SER A 212 22.33 22.64 10.74
C SER A 212 23.46 23.65 10.64
N SER A 213 24.67 23.26 11.05
CA SER A 213 25.89 24.01 10.74
C SER A 213 26.31 23.79 9.28
N GLN A 214 27.26 24.59 8.78
CA GLN A 214 27.84 24.38 7.44
C GLN A 214 28.57 23.05 7.30
N ASN A 215 29.08 22.50 8.42
CA ASN A 215 29.79 21.22 8.46
C ASN A 215 28.84 20.02 8.61
N GLY A 216 27.52 20.27 8.69
CA GLY A 216 26.53 19.24 8.92
C GLY A 216 26.38 18.84 10.40
N ASP A 217 26.79 19.70 11.32
CA ASP A 217 26.51 19.51 12.74
C ASP A 217 25.04 19.84 13.01
N PHE A 218 24.43 19.05 13.88
CA PHE A 218 23.03 19.13 14.21
C PHE A 218 22.85 19.89 15.52
N LEU A 219 22.20 21.04 15.42
CA LEU A 219 22.04 21.99 16.51
C LEU A 219 20.61 21.87 17.04
N VAL A 220 20.47 21.52 18.32
CA VAL A 220 19.16 21.32 18.96
C VAL A 220 19.07 22.19 20.21
N GLN A 221 18.03 23.02 20.27
CA GLN A 221 17.78 23.88 21.43
C GLN A 221 16.32 23.73 21.89
N PRO A 222 16.10 23.10 23.06
CA PRO A 222 14.80 23.13 23.71
C PRO A 222 14.53 24.52 24.31
N ILE A 223 13.36 25.06 24.04
CA ILE A 223 12.89 26.36 24.51
C ILE A 223 11.64 26.12 25.36
N TRP A 224 11.74 26.36 26.66
CA TRP A 224 10.63 26.16 27.59
C TRP A 224 9.57 27.26 27.45
N HIS A 225 8.31 26.87 27.59
CA HIS A 225 7.20 27.81 27.69
C HIS A 225 7.38 28.70 28.92
N SER A 226 7.04 29.99 28.81
CA SER A 226 7.30 31.00 29.87
C SER A 226 6.65 30.68 31.22
N THR A 227 5.57 29.90 31.21
CA THR A 227 4.84 29.50 32.42
C THR A 227 5.34 28.19 33.04
N THR A 228 6.32 27.51 32.44
CA THR A 228 6.85 26.23 32.91
C THR A 228 8.31 26.38 33.29
N PRO A 229 8.72 26.01 34.52
CA PRO A 229 10.12 26.09 34.91
C PRO A 229 10.97 25.16 34.03
N SER A 230 12.12 25.65 33.59
CA SER A 230 13.05 24.83 32.83
C SER A 230 13.58 23.69 33.71
N ARG A 231 13.73 22.52 33.09
CA ARG A 231 14.39 21.37 33.71
C ARG A 231 15.35 20.71 32.75
N LYS A 232 16.23 19.89 33.31
CA LYS A 232 17.26 19.16 32.58
C LYS A 232 16.60 18.09 31.70
N LEU A 233 16.91 18.10 30.41
CA LEU A 233 16.46 17.13 29.42
C LEU A 233 17.68 16.43 28.82
N ARG A 234 17.52 15.19 28.39
CA ARG A 234 18.49 14.50 27.54
C ARG A 234 18.04 14.63 26.09
N VAL A 235 18.88 15.22 25.25
CA VAL A 235 18.69 15.20 23.79
C VAL A 235 19.52 14.06 23.23
N SER A 236 18.88 13.16 22.50
CA SER A 236 19.59 12.16 21.71
C SER A 236 19.32 12.40 20.24
N CYS A 237 20.37 12.37 19.42
CA CYS A 237 20.29 12.55 17.99
C CYS A 237 20.96 11.38 17.27
N GLU A 238 20.37 10.97 16.16
CA GLU A 238 20.95 9.96 15.29
C GLU A 238 20.49 10.16 13.86
N LYS A 239 21.31 9.71 12.90
CA LYS A 239 20.88 9.52 11.53
C LYS A 239 20.75 8.02 11.26
N TYR A 240 19.52 7.58 11.02
CA TYR A 240 19.25 6.17 10.72
C TYR A 240 18.92 6.03 9.23
N GLU A 241 19.83 5.42 8.48
CA GLU A 241 19.65 5.16 7.05
C GLU A 241 20.18 3.77 6.70
N ASP A 242 19.49 3.07 5.80
CA ASP A 242 19.93 1.75 5.31
C ASP A 242 20.24 0.77 6.45
N THR A 243 19.34 0.73 7.44
CA THR A 243 19.43 -0.07 8.67
C THR A 243 20.63 0.22 9.57
N THR A 244 21.39 1.29 9.28
CA THR A 244 22.61 1.67 9.99
C THR A 244 22.39 2.96 10.76
N VAL A 245 22.87 3.01 12.00
CA VAL A 245 22.97 4.24 12.79
C VAL A 245 24.28 4.93 12.38
N GLU A 246 24.16 5.97 11.57
CA GLU A 246 25.22 6.90 11.21
C GLU A 246 25.10 8.15 12.09
N GLY A 247 26.21 8.77 12.48
CA GLY A 247 26.19 10.07 13.18
C GLY A 247 25.22 10.10 14.37
N TYR A 248 25.72 9.82 15.57
CA TYR A 248 24.92 9.76 16.79
C TYR A 248 25.52 10.63 17.90
N GLY A 249 24.68 11.05 18.83
CA GLY A 249 25.11 11.78 20.02
C GLY A 249 24.00 11.87 21.05
N SER A 250 24.39 12.05 22.32
CA SER A 250 23.45 12.25 23.41
C SER A 250 24.05 13.20 24.43
N GLU A 251 23.33 14.26 24.76
CA GLU A 251 23.79 15.28 25.71
C GLU A 251 22.64 15.74 26.61
N ASP A 252 23.00 16.12 27.83
CA ASP A 252 22.07 16.74 28.75
C ASP A 252 22.02 18.25 28.52
N VAL A 253 20.82 18.81 28.38
CA VAL A 253 20.56 20.23 28.15
C VAL A 253 19.60 20.81 29.17
N ALA A 254 19.84 22.04 29.59
CA ALA A 254 18.94 22.81 30.45
C ALA A 254 18.47 24.08 29.75
N GLY A 255 17.93 23.94 28.53
CA GLY A 255 17.49 25.06 27.67
C GLY A 255 18.60 25.74 26.85
N SER A 256 19.83 25.23 26.95
CA SER A 256 20.96 25.65 26.11
C SER A 256 20.96 24.93 24.76
N LEU A 257 21.65 25.53 23.78
CA LEU A 257 21.93 24.92 22.49
C LEU A 257 22.90 23.74 22.66
N ALA A 258 22.48 22.54 22.26
CA ALA A 258 23.37 21.40 22.09
C ALA A 258 23.86 21.32 20.64
N ASN A 259 25.13 20.93 20.47
CA ASN A 259 25.76 20.78 19.16
C ASN A 259 26.25 19.35 18.97
N PHE A 260 25.59 18.62 18.07
CA PHE A 260 25.94 17.25 17.74
C PHE A 260 26.75 17.22 16.44
N PRO A 261 28.05 16.86 16.47
CA PRO A 261 28.89 16.80 15.27
C PRO A 261 28.56 15.56 14.43
N LEU A 262 27.38 15.56 13.80
CA LEU A 262 26.88 14.43 13.00
C LEU A 262 27.52 14.37 11.61
N HIS A 263 28.17 15.45 11.18
CA HIS A 263 28.81 15.58 9.86
C HIS A 263 27.89 15.18 8.69
N SER A 264 26.60 15.52 8.78
CA SER A 264 25.58 15.18 7.78
C SER A 264 25.00 16.44 7.13
N PRO A 265 25.77 17.11 6.26
CA PRO A 265 25.29 18.33 5.61
C PRO A 265 24.13 17.97 4.67
N GLY A 266 22.97 18.59 4.89
CA GLY A 266 21.70 18.26 4.22
C GLY A 266 20.65 17.60 5.11
N GLY A 267 21.03 17.17 6.32
CA GLY A 267 20.11 16.61 7.31
C GLY A 267 20.12 15.07 7.32
N GLY A 268 18.94 14.47 7.46
CA GLY A 268 18.71 13.03 7.69
C GLY A 268 18.67 12.62 9.15
N ALA A 269 19.05 13.52 10.07
CA ALA A 269 19.05 13.25 11.50
C ALA A 269 17.64 13.40 12.11
N ARG A 270 17.38 12.61 13.16
CA ARG A 270 16.25 12.73 14.06
C ARG A 270 16.72 13.01 15.47
N TYR A 271 15.89 13.66 16.28
CA TYR A 271 16.13 13.83 17.71
C TYR A 271 15.00 13.26 18.57
N VAL A 272 15.34 12.96 19.82
CA VAL A 272 14.42 12.68 20.92
C VAL A 272 14.82 13.53 22.12
N LEU A 273 13.88 14.32 22.64
CA LEU A 273 13.97 14.99 23.92
C LEU A 273 13.35 14.11 25.00
N TRP A 274 14.20 13.64 25.90
CA TRP A 274 13.82 12.81 27.03
C TRP A 274 13.92 13.59 28.34
N ASP A 275 12.86 13.51 29.14
CA ASP A 275 12.84 14.02 30.50
C ASP A 275 13.14 12.88 31.47
N ASP A 276 14.36 12.82 32.01
CA ASP A 276 14.76 11.78 32.95
C ASP A 276 13.96 11.83 34.26
N HIS A 277 13.53 13.01 34.71
CA HIS A 277 12.80 13.17 35.97
C HIS A 277 11.41 12.56 35.88
N ASN A 278 10.67 12.88 34.80
CA ASN A 278 9.34 12.34 34.58
C ASN A 278 9.35 11.04 33.77
N GLN A 279 10.47 10.61 33.21
CA GLN A 279 10.57 9.47 32.29
C GLN A 279 9.57 9.57 31.13
N LEU A 280 9.60 10.69 30.42
CA LEU A 280 8.68 11.00 29.31
C LEU A 280 9.44 11.61 28.14
N VAL A 281 8.95 11.35 26.93
CA VAL A 281 9.36 12.10 25.75
C VAL A 281 8.67 13.47 25.76
N LEU A 282 9.44 14.55 25.65
CA LEU A 282 8.90 15.91 25.52
C LEU A 282 8.94 16.43 24.08
N GLY A 283 9.63 15.74 23.19
CA GLY A 283 9.69 16.10 21.78
C GLY A 283 10.44 15.05 21.00
N ALA A 284 10.04 14.82 19.76
CA ALA A 284 10.80 14.00 18.84
C ALA A 284 10.55 14.45 17.41
N SER A 285 11.52 14.21 16.53
CA SER A 285 11.37 14.47 15.11
C SER A 285 11.39 13.20 14.28
N ALA A 286 10.69 13.24 13.15
CA ALA A 286 11.07 12.41 12.00
C ALA A 286 12.39 12.93 11.37
N GLN A 287 12.79 12.39 10.23
CA GLN A 287 14.02 12.82 9.54
C GLN A 287 13.90 14.30 9.12
N THR A 288 14.82 15.12 9.64
CA THR A 288 14.90 16.55 9.30
C THR A 288 15.80 16.75 8.08
N SER A 289 15.43 17.66 7.18
CA SER A 289 16.20 17.94 5.96
C SER A 289 16.47 19.43 5.82
N PHE A 290 17.66 19.78 5.33
CA PHE A 290 18.08 21.17 5.12
C PHE A 290 18.49 21.39 3.67
N ILE A 291 18.12 22.55 3.11
CA ILE A 291 18.52 22.93 1.76
C ILE A 291 20.00 23.29 1.76
N THR A 292 20.81 22.55 0.99
CA THR A 292 22.27 22.76 0.89
C THR A 292 22.69 23.46 -0.40
N SER A 293 21.91 23.28 -1.48
CA SER A 293 22.12 23.97 -2.75
C SER A 293 20.81 24.11 -3.55
N ILE A 294 20.74 25.15 -4.39
CA ILE A 294 19.65 25.37 -5.36
C ILE A 294 20.27 25.47 -6.75
N SER A 295 19.72 24.72 -7.70
CA SER A 295 20.14 24.71 -9.09
C SER A 295 19.08 25.41 -9.95
N MET A 296 19.44 26.51 -10.61
CA MET A 296 18.54 27.27 -11.47
C MET A 296 19.01 27.26 -12.92
N ASN A 297 18.08 26.93 -13.82
CA ASN A 297 18.26 27.06 -15.26
C ASN A 297 17.47 28.28 -15.74
N ILE A 298 18.17 29.40 -15.92
CA ILE A 298 17.57 30.64 -16.41
C ILE A 298 17.72 30.69 -17.93
N HIS A 299 16.61 30.85 -18.64
CA HIS A 299 16.57 31.06 -20.08
C HIS A 299 16.37 32.55 -20.34
N ALA A 300 17.32 33.20 -21.03
CA ALA A 300 17.11 34.56 -21.53
C ALA A 300 16.25 34.49 -22.79
N ILE A 301 15.11 35.18 -22.80
CA ILE A 301 14.27 35.31 -24.00
C ILE A 301 14.99 36.27 -24.96
N GLY A 302 15.54 35.73 -26.04
CA GLY A 302 16.27 36.52 -27.05
C GLY A 302 17.44 35.81 -27.74
N GLU A 303 17.88 34.64 -27.26
CA GLU A 303 18.85 33.82 -28.00
C GLU A 303 18.15 33.05 -29.13
N SER A 304 18.70 33.14 -30.34
CA SER A 304 18.18 32.41 -31.49
C SER A 304 18.25 30.90 -31.23
N VAL A 305 17.09 30.26 -31.11
CA VAL A 305 16.98 28.81 -31.02
C VAL A 305 17.51 28.23 -32.34
N LYS A 306 18.66 27.54 -32.30
CA LYS A 306 19.17 26.81 -33.47
C LYS A 306 18.18 25.69 -33.78
N THR A 307 17.56 25.69 -34.96
CA THR A 307 16.73 24.58 -35.41
C THR A 307 17.54 23.58 -36.24
N ARG A 308 17.11 22.32 -36.23
CA ARG A 308 17.53 21.29 -37.16
C ARG A 308 16.37 20.98 -38.07
N ASP A 309 16.53 21.32 -39.34
CA ASP A 309 15.49 21.18 -40.34
C ASP A 309 15.78 19.95 -41.23
N PHE A 310 14.78 19.11 -41.47
CA PHE A 310 14.85 17.96 -42.38
C PHE A 310 13.48 17.67 -42.98
N HIS A 311 13.37 16.73 -43.94
CA HIS A 311 12.08 16.36 -44.53
C HIS A 311 11.67 14.93 -44.14
N SER A 312 10.42 14.75 -43.72
CA SER A 312 9.84 13.45 -43.37
C SER A 312 8.94 12.94 -44.51
N PRO A 313 9.14 11.72 -45.03
CA PRO A 313 8.26 11.14 -46.05
C PRO A 313 6.94 10.67 -45.46
N LEU A 314 5.84 11.16 -46.00
CA LEU A 314 4.49 10.70 -45.69
C LEU A 314 4.17 9.39 -46.47
N PRO A 315 3.19 8.59 -46.03
CA PRO A 315 2.86 7.29 -46.66
C PRO A 315 2.45 7.36 -48.13
N ASN A 316 2.10 8.54 -48.62
CA ASN A 316 1.75 8.86 -50.01
C ASN A 316 2.96 9.27 -50.87
N GLY A 317 4.19 9.28 -50.32
CA GLY A 317 5.41 9.62 -51.04
C GLY A 317 5.77 11.12 -51.06
N THR A 318 4.97 12.01 -50.47
CA THR A 318 5.34 13.44 -50.35
C THR A 318 6.28 13.70 -49.16
N LEU A 319 7.21 14.63 -49.32
CA LEU A 319 8.19 15.03 -48.30
C LEU A 319 7.71 16.29 -47.56
N GLU A 320 7.54 16.21 -46.24
CA GLU A 320 7.12 17.33 -45.39
C GLU A 320 8.33 17.92 -44.62
N PRO A 321 8.59 19.23 -44.67
CA PRO A 321 9.66 19.85 -43.89
C PRO A 321 9.31 19.88 -42.38
N VAL A 322 10.26 19.41 -41.56
CA VAL A 322 10.22 19.33 -40.11
C VAL A 322 11.39 20.12 -39.53
N ALA A 323 11.10 21.11 -38.67
CA ALA A 323 12.09 21.90 -37.95
C ALA A 323 12.08 21.52 -36.46
N VAL A 324 13.20 21.05 -35.93
CA VAL A 324 13.35 20.66 -34.52
C VAL A 324 14.24 21.65 -33.79
N PRO A 325 13.76 22.38 -32.77
CA PRO A 325 14.61 23.24 -31.96
C PRO A 325 15.67 22.43 -31.20
N LEU A 326 16.94 22.83 -31.31
CA LEU A 326 18.05 22.24 -30.57
C LEU A 326 18.18 22.94 -29.21
N ILE A 327 18.14 22.14 -28.14
CA ILE A 327 18.39 22.61 -26.78
C ILE A 327 19.89 22.48 -26.51
N GLU A 328 20.60 23.60 -26.31
CA GLU A 328 22.00 23.56 -25.88
C GLU A 328 22.07 23.19 -24.39
N GLU A 329 22.85 22.16 -24.04
CA GLU A 329 23.14 21.82 -22.65
C GLU A 329 23.97 22.93 -22.01
N ARG A 330 23.35 23.72 -21.12
CA ARG A 330 24.07 24.65 -20.25
C ARG A 330 24.21 24.05 -18.86
N LYS A 331 25.38 24.27 -18.24
CA LYS A 331 25.57 23.93 -16.83
C LYS A 331 24.65 24.83 -15.99
N PRO A 332 23.83 24.26 -15.09
CA PRO A 332 22.97 25.05 -14.23
C PRO A 332 23.79 26.01 -13.37
N ASN A 333 23.21 27.17 -13.07
CA ASN A 333 23.75 28.02 -12.01
C ASN A 333 23.38 27.38 -10.66
N VAL A 334 24.40 26.93 -9.93
CA VAL A 334 24.23 26.31 -8.61
C VAL A 334 24.62 27.32 -7.54
N ILE A 335 23.67 27.67 -6.68
CA ILE A 335 23.88 28.44 -5.46
C ILE A 335 24.04 27.44 -4.30
N GLY A 336 25.09 27.58 -3.50
CA GLY A 336 25.42 26.66 -2.41
C GLY A 336 26.35 25.52 -2.83
N LYS A 337 26.66 24.61 -1.91
CA LYS A 337 27.53 23.45 -2.15
C LYS A 337 26.69 22.18 -2.12
N PRO A 338 26.54 21.46 -3.24
CA PRO A 338 25.91 20.15 -3.24
C PRO A 338 26.64 19.23 -2.27
N THR A 339 25.90 18.63 -1.36
CA THR A 339 26.46 17.69 -0.38
C THR A 339 26.57 16.32 -1.02
N ALA A 340 27.77 16.02 -1.54
CA ALA A 340 28.08 14.71 -2.09
C ALA A 340 28.37 13.75 -0.93
N ASN A 341 27.37 13.00 -0.48
CA ASN A 341 27.66 11.77 0.27
C ASN A 341 28.27 10.78 -0.74
N PRO A 342 29.56 10.41 -0.61
CA PRO A 342 30.24 9.57 -1.58
C PRO A 342 29.60 8.19 -1.71
N GLN A 343 28.93 7.70 -0.67
CA GLN A 343 28.23 6.42 -0.69
C GLN A 343 26.84 6.52 -1.32
N LYS A 344 26.20 7.70 -1.32
CA LYS A 344 24.78 7.85 -1.70
C LYS A 344 24.47 7.37 -3.13
N PRO A 345 25.23 7.72 -4.19
CA PRO A 345 24.95 7.18 -5.52
C PRO A 345 25.05 5.66 -5.60
N TRP A 346 26.00 5.05 -4.87
CA TRP A 346 26.18 3.60 -4.82
C TRP A 346 25.08 2.93 -4.01
N ARG A 347 24.66 3.55 -2.91
CA ARG A 347 23.56 3.08 -2.06
C ARG A 347 22.23 3.19 -2.77
N ASP A 348 21.94 4.31 -3.43
CA ASP A 348 20.71 4.51 -4.20
C ASP A 348 20.66 3.51 -5.37
N ASN A 349 21.78 3.30 -6.08
CA ASN A 349 21.88 2.25 -7.10
C ASN A 349 21.69 0.85 -6.50
N ARG A 350 22.27 0.56 -5.33
CA ARG A 350 22.10 -0.73 -4.66
C ARG A 350 20.65 -0.91 -4.19
N VAL A 351 20.03 0.06 -3.53
CA VAL A 351 18.63 0.00 -3.07
C VAL A 351 17.68 -0.09 -4.25
N PHE A 352 17.91 0.65 -5.33
CA PHE A 352 17.14 0.52 -6.57
C PHE A 352 17.34 -0.86 -7.19
N ARG A 353 18.59 -1.33 -7.30
CA ARG A 353 18.90 -2.68 -7.79
C ARG A 353 18.32 -3.74 -6.88
N ASP A 354 18.32 -3.58 -5.57
CA ASP A 354 17.81 -4.52 -4.58
C ASP A 354 16.28 -4.47 -4.57
N SER A 355 15.65 -3.33 -4.85
CA SER A 355 14.21 -3.21 -5.06
C SER A 355 13.79 -3.88 -6.37
N LEU A 356 14.53 -3.64 -7.45
CA LEU A 356 14.37 -4.35 -8.71
C LEU A 356 14.65 -5.84 -8.53
N LYS A 357 15.73 -6.21 -7.83
CA LYS A 357 16.11 -7.59 -7.56
C LYS A 357 15.10 -8.24 -6.65
N ASN A 358 14.49 -7.56 -5.69
CA ASN A 358 13.37 -8.08 -4.91
C ASN A 358 12.12 -8.30 -5.79
N ILE A 359 11.84 -7.42 -6.76
CA ILE A 359 10.73 -7.55 -7.71
C ILE A 359 11.01 -8.65 -8.76
N TRP A 360 12.27 -8.78 -9.18
CA TRP A 360 12.75 -9.72 -10.19
C TRP A 360 13.02 -11.11 -9.61
N GLU A 361 13.57 -11.22 -8.41
CA GLU A 361 13.75 -12.47 -7.65
C GLU A 361 12.40 -13.05 -7.24
N ARG A 362 11.38 -12.21 -7.05
CA ARG A 362 10.00 -12.65 -6.84
C ARG A 362 9.21 -12.83 -8.15
N ARG A 363 9.82 -12.49 -9.30
CA ARG A 363 9.22 -12.46 -10.66
C ARG A 363 7.79 -11.92 -10.69
N GLU A 364 7.55 -10.84 -9.94
CA GLU A 364 6.20 -10.27 -9.82
C GLU A 364 5.84 -9.37 -11.02
N PHE A 365 6.85 -8.94 -11.78
CA PHE A 365 6.69 -8.13 -12.99
C PHE A 365 7.84 -8.36 -13.97
N VAL A 366 7.55 -8.91 -15.15
CA VAL A 366 8.51 -9.10 -16.24
C VAL A 366 7.92 -8.57 -17.54
N GLN A 367 8.73 -7.82 -18.30
CA GLN A 367 8.37 -7.33 -19.63
C GLN A 367 9.19 -8.07 -20.68
N TYR A 368 8.53 -8.46 -21.77
CA TYR A 368 9.15 -9.08 -22.93
C TYR A 368 8.82 -8.30 -24.18
N GLY A 369 9.70 -8.36 -25.17
CA GLY A 369 9.56 -7.57 -26.38
C GLY A 369 9.83 -6.07 -26.14
N GLY A 370 9.59 -5.24 -27.17
CA GLY A 370 9.91 -3.82 -27.15
C GLY A 370 11.15 -3.49 -27.98
N LYS A 371 11.96 -2.50 -27.56
CA LYS A 371 13.14 -2.06 -28.33
C LYS A 371 14.21 -3.15 -28.53
N ALA A 372 14.21 -4.19 -27.70
CA ALA A 372 15.16 -5.30 -27.77
C ALA A 372 14.77 -6.41 -28.76
N GLY A 373 13.59 -6.32 -29.39
CA GLY A 373 13.09 -7.37 -30.29
C GLY A 373 12.42 -8.54 -29.56
N PRO A 374 12.00 -9.59 -30.29
CA PRO A 374 11.34 -10.74 -29.70
C PRO A 374 12.27 -11.52 -28.75
N ASP A 375 11.75 -11.90 -27.58
CA ASP A 375 12.47 -12.57 -26.50
C ASP A 375 11.69 -13.80 -25.99
N THR A 376 11.28 -14.65 -26.93
CA THR A 376 10.48 -15.86 -26.66
C THR A 376 11.18 -16.83 -25.71
N LYS A 377 12.50 -17.00 -25.84
CA LYS A 377 13.25 -17.93 -25.00
C LYS A 377 13.16 -17.53 -23.53
N ARG A 378 13.42 -16.25 -23.22
CA ARG A 378 13.33 -15.75 -21.85
C ARG A 378 11.92 -15.84 -21.27
N ALA A 379 10.90 -15.58 -22.09
CA ALA A 379 9.50 -15.73 -21.66
C ALA A 379 9.20 -17.16 -21.20
N PHE A 380 9.63 -18.18 -21.94
CA PHE A 380 9.48 -19.57 -21.52
C PHE A 380 10.37 -19.92 -20.33
N ASP A 381 11.62 -19.45 -20.27
CA ASP A 381 12.51 -19.66 -19.12
C ASP A 381 11.91 -19.09 -17.82
N ASP A 382 11.16 -17.99 -17.92
CA ASP A 382 10.45 -17.39 -16.79
C ASP A 382 9.22 -18.21 -16.34
N ILE A 383 8.44 -18.74 -17.29
CA ILE A 383 7.35 -19.67 -16.99
C ILE A 383 7.90 -20.94 -16.31
N HIS A 384 9.00 -21.49 -16.82
CA HIS A 384 9.64 -22.69 -16.24
C HIS A 384 10.13 -22.45 -14.82
N TRP A 385 10.70 -21.27 -14.55
CA TRP A 385 11.07 -20.93 -13.19
C TRP A 385 9.85 -20.78 -12.27
N LEU A 386 8.75 -20.18 -12.73
CA LEU A 386 7.53 -20.08 -11.91
C LEU A 386 6.99 -21.48 -11.57
N LEU A 387 7.01 -22.40 -12.54
CA LEU A 387 6.69 -23.82 -12.31
C LEU A 387 7.64 -24.45 -11.28
N GLN A 388 8.93 -24.15 -11.34
CA GLN A 388 9.90 -24.63 -10.36
C GLN A 388 9.66 -24.08 -8.95
N GLN A 389 9.29 -22.81 -8.80
CA GLN A 389 9.13 -22.19 -7.47
C GLN A 389 7.75 -22.44 -6.84
N HIS A 390 6.70 -22.48 -7.65
CA HIS A 390 5.32 -22.48 -7.18
C HIS A 390 4.52 -23.73 -7.57
N GLY A 391 5.04 -24.56 -8.47
CA GLY A 391 4.35 -25.73 -9.02
C GLY A 391 4.24 -26.94 -8.11
N GLN A 392 4.70 -26.86 -6.85
CA GLN A 392 4.74 -28.03 -5.94
C GLN A 392 3.37 -28.68 -5.73
N ARG A 393 2.30 -27.88 -5.68
CA ARG A 393 0.93 -28.38 -5.51
C ARG A 393 0.18 -28.53 -6.82
N GLY A 394 0.47 -27.67 -7.79
CA GLY A 394 -0.14 -27.72 -9.10
C GLY A 394 0.22 -26.49 -9.92
N ALA A 395 -0.11 -26.52 -11.21
CA ALA A 395 0.01 -25.38 -12.09
C ALA A 395 -1.09 -25.45 -13.16
N TRP A 396 -1.89 -24.39 -13.26
CA TRP A 396 -3.05 -24.35 -14.13
C TRP A 396 -2.90 -23.24 -15.17
N LEU A 397 -2.97 -23.63 -16.45
CA LEU A 397 -2.98 -22.72 -17.59
C LEU A 397 -4.41 -22.46 -18.04
N TRP A 398 -4.74 -21.19 -18.12
CA TRP A 398 -6.01 -20.71 -18.64
C TRP A 398 -5.73 -19.77 -19.81
N ASP A 399 -6.00 -20.20 -21.04
CA ASP A 399 -5.77 -19.39 -22.25
C ASP A 399 -6.67 -19.86 -23.41
N PRO A 400 -7.48 -18.96 -24.03
CA PRO A 400 -8.43 -19.34 -25.08
C PRO A 400 -7.78 -19.94 -26.34
N PHE A 401 -6.53 -19.57 -26.64
CA PHE A 401 -5.79 -20.03 -27.84
C PHE A 401 -4.77 -21.13 -27.52
N LEU A 402 -4.85 -21.73 -26.34
CA LEU A 402 -3.90 -22.74 -25.87
C LEU A 402 -4.00 -24.02 -26.73
N ASN A 403 -2.86 -24.51 -27.20
CA ASN A 403 -2.76 -25.76 -27.96
C ASN A 403 -1.76 -26.77 -27.34
N ALA A 404 -1.67 -27.97 -27.90
CA ALA A 404 -0.81 -29.04 -27.37
C ALA A 404 0.68 -28.66 -27.33
N LYS A 405 1.18 -27.90 -28.31
CA LYS A 405 2.58 -27.44 -28.33
C LYS A 405 2.85 -26.46 -27.19
N ASP A 406 1.89 -25.60 -26.88
CA ASP A 406 2.00 -24.65 -25.77
C ASP A 406 2.04 -25.38 -24.42
N VAL A 407 1.17 -26.38 -24.23
CA VAL A 407 1.16 -27.23 -23.04
C VAL A 407 2.49 -28.00 -22.89
N LEU A 408 3.02 -28.55 -24.00
CA LEU A 408 4.34 -29.20 -24.04
C LEU A 408 5.48 -28.21 -23.73
N ALA A 409 5.37 -26.95 -24.15
CA ALA A 409 6.39 -25.92 -23.90
C ALA A 409 6.31 -25.32 -22.49
N THR A 410 5.29 -25.65 -21.70
CA THR A 410 5.02 -25.05 -20.38
C THR A 410 4.84 -26.11 -19.30
N LEU A 411 3.64 -26.68 -19.13
CA LEU A 411 3.32 -27.59 -18.01
C LEU A 411 4.18 -28.85 -17.97
N PHE A 412 4.66 -29.34 -19.12
CA PHE A 412 5.60 -30.47 -19.18
C PHE A 412 6.96 -30.19 -18.54
N TYR A 413 7.30 -28.91 -18.31
CA TYR A 413 8.54 -28.50 -17.63
C TYR A 413 8.37 -28.39 -16.10
N CYS A 414 7.21 -28.74 -15.54
CA CYS A 414 7.03 -28.75 -14.08
C CYS A 414 7.90 -29.86 -13.45
N PRO A 415 8.84 -29.53 -12.53
CA PRO A 415 9.76 -30.51 -11.96
C PRO A 415 9.18 -31.27 -10.75
N HIS A 416 7.97 -30.92 -10.29
CA HIS A 416 7.38 -31.45 -9.06
C HIS A 416 6.56 -32.70 -9.33
N THR A 417 6.92 -33.81 -8.69
CA THR A 417 6.20 -35.08 -8.82
C THR A 417 4.81 -34.99 -8.18
N GLY A 418 3.80 -35.54 -8.84
CA GLY A 418 2.43 -35.55 -8.30
C GLY A 418 1.69 -34.20 -8.35
N ALA A 419 2.28 -33.16 -8.94
CA ALA A 419 1.65 -31.84 -9.06
C ALA A 419 0.40 -31.90 -9.95
N ASP A 420 -0.69 -31.26 -9.52
CA ASP A 420 -1.95 -31.18 -10.28
C ASP A 420 -1.83 -30.17 -11.44
N LEU A 421 -1.59 -30.68 -12.65
CA LEU A 421 -1.41 -29.86 -13.85
C LEU A 421 -2.70 -29.82 -14.66
N ARG A 422 -3.16 -28.61 -14.95
CA ARG A 422 -4.42 -28.39 -15.68
C ARG A 422 -4.22 -27.41 -16.82
N ALA A 423 -4.73 -27.75 -17.99
CA ALA A 423 -4.74 -26.86 -19.14
C ALA A 423 -6.18 -26.68 -19.62
N LEU A 424 -6.57 -25.43 -19.85
CA LEU A 424 -7.92 -25.07 -20.32
C LEU A 424 -7.84 -24.16 -21.55
N THR A 425 -8.49 -24.59 -22.63
CA THR A 425 -8.59 -23.85 -23.90
C THR A 425 -10.04 -23.60 -24.31
N ALA A 426 -10.27 -22.53 -25.09
CA ALA A 426 -11.55 -22.30 -25.76
C ALA A 426 -11.57 -22.90 -27.19
N GLY A 427 -10.45 -23.48 -27.64
CA GLY A 427 -10.31 -24.01 -29.00
C GLY A 427 -10.24 -22.92 -30.07
N GLU A 428 -9.98 -21.67 -29.68
CA GLU A 428 -9.87 -20.57 -30.63
C GLU A 428 -8.57 -20.70 -31.43
N GLU A 429 -8.65 -20.56 -32.76
CA GLU A 429 -7.48 -20.54 -33.64
C GLU A 429 -7.16 -19.10 -34.06
N PRO A 430 -5.88 -18.69 -34.10
CA PRO A 430 -5.49 -17.36 -34.57
C PRO A 430 -6.00 -17.09 -35.99
N LYS A 431 -6.64 -15.95 -36.21
CA LYS A 431 -7.10 -15.54 -37.55
C LYS A 431 -5.87 -15.40 -38.47
N ALA A 432 -5.83 -16.17 -39.56
CA ALA A 432 -4.82 -16.01 -40.59
C ALA A 432 -4.89 -14.59 -41.17
N THR A 433 -3.87 -13.78 -40.91
CA THR A 433 -3.81 -12.42 -41.44
C THR A 433 -3.42 -12.43 -42.92
N ASN A 434 -4.40 -12.03 -43.74
CA ASN A 434 -4.36 -11.51 -45.11
C ASN A 434 -4.29 -12.48 -46.31
N GLY A 435 -5.39 -12.49 -47.08
CA GLY A 435 -5.31 -12.56 -48.54
C GLY A 435 -6.54 -13.11 -49.28
N LYS A 436 -7.52 -12.24 -49.55
CA LYS A 436 -8.64 -12.39 -50.52
C LYS A 436 -9.77 -13.35 -50.14
N GLU A 437 -10.90 -12.75 -49.78
CA GLU A 437 -12.22 -13.28 -50.13
C GLU A 437 -12.30 -13.40 -51.66
N SER A 438 -11.95 -14.57 -52.19
CA SER A 438 -12.45 -15.00 -53.49
C SER A 438 -13.57 -16.01 -53.22
N ASN A 439 -14.80 -15.53 -53.37
CA ASN A 439 -15.93 -16.39 -53.65
C ASN A 439 -15.64 -17.18 -54.93
N SER A 440 -15.30 -18.45 -54.79
CA SER A 440 -15.49 -19.46 -55.83
C SER A 440 -15.98 -20.72 -55.16
N ALA A 441 -17.29 -20.89 -55.20
CA ALA A 441 -17.91 -22.19 -55.08
C ALA A 441 -17.40 -23.09 -56.22
N GLU A 442 -17.44 -24.40 -55.97
CA GLU A 442 -17.17 -25.51 -56.86
C GLU A 442 -15.70 -25.93 -57.00
N GLN A 443 -15.33 -26.96 -56.23
CA GLN A 443 -15.24 -28.31 -56.79
C GLN A 443 -15.20 -29.36 -55.68
N GLN A 444 -16.21 -30.23 -55.68
CA GLN A 444 -16.26 -31.46 -54.91
C GLN A 444 -15.11 -32.38 -55.35
N SER A 445 -14.25 -32.79 -54.41
CA SER A 445 -13.57 -34.08 -54.49
C SER A 445 -13.26 -34.58 -53.08
N ALA A 446 -13.71 -35.80 -52.79
CA ALA A 446 -13.49 -36.63 -51.59
C ALA A 446 -13.59 -35.93 -50.22
N ALA A 447 -14.58 -36.31 -49.41
CA ALA A 447 -14.68 -35.92 -48.01
C ALA A 447 -13.47 -36.44 -47.19
N GLN A 448 -12.33 -35.73 -47.27
CA GLN A 448 -11.33 -35.77 -46.23
C GLN A 448 -11.94 -35.07 -45.02
N ILE A 449 -12.43 -35.89 -44.08
CA ILE A 449 -12.84 -35.43 -42.76
C ILE A 449 -11.64 -34.67 -42.18
N LYS A 450 -11.73 -33.34 -42.14
CA LYS A 450 -10.72 -32.53 -41.46
C LYS A 450 -10.71 -33.00 -40.00
N PRO A 451 -9.57 -33.48 -39.46
CA PRO A 451 -9.53 -33.98 -38.10
C PRO A 451 -9.97 -32.86 -37.15
N SER A 452 -10.82 -33.20 -36.17
CA SER A 452 -11.31 -32.22 -35.20
C SER A 452 -10.13 -31.57 -34.47
N PHE A 453 -10.34 -30.39 -33.87
CA PHE A 453 -9.28 -29.77 -33.06
C PHE A 453 -8.74 -30.76 -32.02
N LYS A 454 -9.64 -31.48 -31.35
CA LYS A 454 -9.34 -32.54 -30.37
C LYS A 454 -8.43 -33.62 -30.97
N ASP A 455 -8.78 -34.16 -32.14
CA ASP A 455 -7.99 -35.19 -32.82
C ASP A 455 -6.58 -34.68 -33.16
N ARG A 456 -6.47 -33.44 -33.65
CA ARG A 456 -5.17 -32.82 -33.97
C ARG A 456 -4.30 -32.64 -32.72
N GLN A 457 -4.88 -32.20 -31.61
CA GLN A 457 -4.13 -32.04 -30.35
C GLN A 457 -3.70 -33.41 -29.79
N GLN A 458 -4.60 -34.39 -29.80
CA GLN A 458 -4.29 -35.75 -29.35
C GLN A 458 -3.18 -36.39 -30.16
N GLU A 459 -3.18 -36.19 -31.48
CA GLU A 459 -2.13 -36.71 -32.36
C GLU A 459 -0.76 -36.09 -32.05
N ILE A 460 -0.69 -34.79 -31.71
CA ILE A 460 0.55 -34.16 -31.25
C ILE A 460 1.04 -34.81 -29.95
N PHE A 461 0.16 -35.00 -28.96
CA PHE A 461 0.56 -35.68 -27.73
C PHE A 461 1.01 -37.12 -27.97
N ARG A 462 0.31 -37.90 -28.81
CA ARG A 462 0.72 -39.28 -29.13
C ARG A 462 2.13 -39.35 -29.69
N ASN A 463 2.50 -38.39 -30.54
CA ASN A 463 3.80 -38.36 -31.20
C ASN A 463 4.93 -37.79 -30.31
N VAL A 464 4.62 -36.95 -29.30
CA VAL A 464 5.64 -36.15 -28.59
C VAL A 464 5.69 -36.39 -27.07
N LYS A 465 4.68 -37.01 -26.45
CA LYS A 465 4.53 -37.10 -24.98
C LYS A 465 5.62 -37.87 -24.22
N GLY A 466 6.46 -38.65 -24.90
CA GLY A 466 7.48 -39.48 -24.25
C GLY A 466 6.91 -40.53 -23.28
N ASN A 467 7.59 -40.75 -22.15
CA ASN A 467 7.21 -41.75 -21.14
C ASN A 467 6.17 -41.26 -20.10
N CYS A 468 5.87 -39.96 -20.06
CA CYS A 468 4.90 -39.34 -19.14
C CYS A 468 5.10 -39.66 -17.65
N GLN A 469 6.32 -40.02 -17.23
CA GLN A 469 6.56 -40.45 -15.86
C GLN A 469 6.26 -39.32 -14.86
N ASP A 470 5.47 -39.63 -13.83
CA ASP A 470 5.06 -38.71 -12.74
C ASP A 470 4.32 -37.43 -13.20
N LEU A 471 3.80 -37.42 -14.42
CA LEU A 471 3.02 -36.33 -14.99
C LEU A 471 1.53 -36.53 -14.65
N HIS A 472 0.93 -35.61 -13.90
CA HIS A 472 -0.51 -35.60 -13.59
C HIS A 472 -1.17 -34.43 -14.33
N LEU A 473 -1.28 -34.56 -15.64
CA LEU A 473 -1.79 -33.51 -16.52
C LEU A 473 -3.14 -33.88 -17.14
N GLU A 474 -4.07 -32.94 -17.05
CA GLU A 474 -5.36 -32.97 -17.73
C GLU A 474 -5.54 -31.71 -18.59
N PHE A 475 -5.88 -31.89 -19.86
CA PHE A 475 -6.13 -30.82 -20.83
C PHE A 475 -7.56 -30.89 -21.32
N ARG A 476 -8.31 -29.80 -21.12
CA ARG A 476 -9.73 -29.68 -21.46
C ARG A 476 -10.00 -28.55 -22.45
N ILE A 477 -11.05 -28.73 -23.24
CA ILE A 477 -11.58 -27.75 -24.18
C ILE A 477 -12.99 -27.33 -23.75
N ARG A 478 -13.25 -26.03 -23.80
CA ARG A 478 -14.60 -25.48 -23.69
C ARG A 478 -15.28 -25.53 -25.06
N GLU A 479 -16.17 -26.49 -25.26
CA GLU A 479 -16.95 -26.68 -26.50
C GLU A 479 -18.46 -26.79 -26.18
N GLY A 480 -19.31 -26.33 -27.09
CA GLY A 480 -20.76 -26.39 -26.90
C GLY A 480 -21.30 -25.43 -25.83
N SER A 481 -22.32 -25.88 -25.08
CA SER A 481 -23.09 -25.07 -24.13
C SER A 481 -22.62 -25.17 -22.67
N ALA A 482 -21.59 -25.96 -22.37
CA ALA A 482 -21.03 -26.06 -21.02
C ALA A 482 -19.94 -24.99 -20.79
N GLY A 483 -19.89 -24.42 -19.58
CA GLY A 483 -18.99 -23.32 -19.25
C GLY A 483 -19.40 -21.98 -19.87
N TRP A 484 -18.57 -20.95 -19.64
CA TRP A 484 -18.70 -19.61 -20.24
C TRP A 484 -17.48 -19.25 -21.09
N SER A 485 -17.67 -18.31 -22.01
CA SER A 485 -16.59 -17.75 -22.83
C SER A 485 -15.60 -16.95 -21.97
N PHE A 486 -14.30 -17.06 -22.27
CA PHE A 486 -13.25 -16.34 -21.56
C PHE A 486 -12.20 -15.80 -22.54
N HIS A 487 -11.62 -14.66 -22.21
CA HIS A 487 -10.44 -14.09 -22.89
C HIS A 487 -9.22 -14.01 -21.97
N ASP A 488 -9.35 -14.56 -20.78
CA ASP A 488 -8.37 -14.49 -19.70
C ASP A 488 -7.16 -15.38 -19.99
N ARG A 489 -6.00 -14.94 -19.52
CA ARG A 489 -4.70 -15.55 -19.80
C ARG A 489 -3.88 -15.59 -18.54
N PHE A 490 -3.99 -16.70 -17.82
CA PHE A 490 -3.39 -16.86 -16.50
C PHE A 490 -2.59 -18.14 -16.37
N LEU A 491 -1.51 -18.05 -15.59
CA LEU A 491 -0.85 -19.19 -14.97
C LEU A 491 -1.12 -19.13 -13.47
N ILE A 492 -1.77 -20.16 -12.93
CA ILE A 492 -2.29 -20.20 -11.56
C ILE A 492 -1.59 -21.31 -10.79
N PHE A 493 -1.21 -21.01 -9.54
CA PHE A 493 -0.57 -21.93 -8.61
C PHE A 493 -1.45 -22.08 -7.35
N PRO A 494 -2.12 -23.23 -7.16
CA PRO A 494 -2.91 -23.48 -5.96
C PRO A 494 -2.02 -23.62 -4.72
N SER A 495 -2.59 -23.32 -3.53
CA SER A 495 -1.91 -23.44 -2.24
C SER A 495 -2.87 -23.97 -1.18
N ASP A 496 -2.36 -24.80 -0.27
CA ASP A 496 -3.11 -25.34 0.88
C ASP A 496 -2.93 -24.49 2.15
N MET A 497 -1.90 -23.64 2.18
CA MET A 497 -1.43 -22.91 3.38
C MET A 497 -1.55 -21.38 3.23
N GLY A 498 -2.30 -20.91 2.23
CA GLY A 498 -2.50 -19.48 1.93
C GLY A 498 -3.29 -19.28 0.63
N PRO A 499 -3.56 -18.02 0.23
CA PRO A 499 -4.25 -17.73 -1.03
C PRO A 499 -3.42 -18.19 -2.23
N ALA A 500 -4.09 -18.59 -3.31
CA ALA A 500 -3.45 -18.95 -4.56
C ALA A 500 -2.65 -17.79 -5.15
N ALA A 501 -1.60 -18.12 -5.88
CA ALA A 501 -0.84 -17.15 -6.64
C ALA A 501 -1.19 -17.27 -8.14
N ALA A 502 -1.39 -16.15 -8.82
CA ALA A 502 -1.70 -16.13 -10.24
C ALA A 502 -0.88 -15.06 -10.95
N TRP A 503 -0.46 -15.37 -12.18
CA TRP A 503 0.22 -14.46 -13.08
C TRP A 503 -0.60 -14.24 -14.33
N SER A 504 -0.90 -12.97 -14.64
CA SER A 504 -1.41 -12.56 -15.94
C SER A 504 -0.30 -12.66 -16.97
N LEU A 505 -0.57 -13.35 -18.08
CA LEU A 505 0.40 -13.57 -19.15
C LEU A 505 0.46 -12.40 -20.14
N GLY A 506 -0.53 -11.49 -20.15
CA GLY A 506 -0.60 -10.34 -21.08
C GLY A 506 -0.76 -10.67 -22.57
N THR A 507 -0.51 -11.92 -22.98
CA THR A 507 -0.70 -12.48 -24.32
C THR A 507 -0.90 -13.98 -24.21
N SER A 508 -1.36 -14.63 -25.30
CA SER A 508 -1.53 -16.09 -25.33
C SER A 508 -0.17 -16.80 -25.36
N VAL A 509 -0.10 -18.02 -24.84
CA VAL A 509 1.15 -18.81 -24.70
C VAL A 509 1.84 -18.95 -26.06
N ASN A 510 1.09 -19.16 -27.13
CA ASN A 510 1.58 -19.25 -28.51
C ASN A 510 2.25 -17.97 -29.06
N SER A 511 2.10 -16.84 -28.37
CA SER A 511 2.62 -15.52 -28.74
C SER A 511 3.59 -14.95 -27.71
N LEU A 512 3.96 -15.74 -26.68
CA LEU A 512 4.89 -15.31 -25.64
C LEU A 512 6.23 -14.89 -26.22
N GLY A 513 6.65 -13.69 -25.83
CA GLY A 513 7.91 -13.04 -26.19
C GLY A 513 7.99 -12.56 -27.63
N GLN A 514 7.01 -12.82 -28.49
CA GLN A 514 7.04 -12.40 -29.90
C GLN A 514 6.76 -10.91 -30.08
N LYS A 515 5.91 -10.35 -29.21
CA LYS A 515 5.55 -8.93 -29.17
C LYS A 515 5.62 -8.42 -27.73
N HIS A 516 5.55 -7.10 -27.59
CA HIS A 516 5.49 -6.46 -26.28
C HIS A 516 4.33 -7.01 -25.45
N HIS A 517 4.64 -7.63 -24.33
CA HIS A 517 3.66 -8.06 -23.34
C HIS A 517 4.30 -8.11 -21.95
N ILE A 518 3.44 -8.22 -20.94
CA ILE A 518 3.84 -8.18 -19.53
C ILE A 518 3.35 -9.45 -18.85
N LEU A 519 4.26 -10.16 -18.20
CA LEU A 519 3.95 -11.19 -17.21
C LEU A 519 3.91 -10.53 -15.84
N GLN A 520 2.75 -10.54 -15.19
CA GLN A 520 2.54 -9.82 -13.94
C GLN A 520 1.79 -10.67 -12.93
N LYS A 521 2.30 -10.73 -11.70
CA LYS A 521 1.59 -11.34 -10.57
C LYS A 521 0.36 -10.52 -10.21
N VAL A 522 -0.78 -11.19 -10.10
CA VAL A 522 -2.06 -10.59 -9.72
C VAL A 522 -2.10 -10.39 -8.20
N ALA A 523 -2.67 -9.27 -7.74
CA ALA A 523 -2.76 -8.96 -6.32
C ALA A 523 -3.63 -9.96 -5.53
N ASP A 524 -4.68 -10.50 -6.17
CA ASP A 524 -5.58 -11.50 -5.61
C ASP A 524 -5.66 -12.71 -6.56
N GLY A 525 -4.77 -13.68 -6.35
CA GLY A 525 -4.75 -14.92 -7.13
C GLY A 525 -5.84 -15.92 -6.72
N GLU A 526 -6.41 -15.76 -5.52
CA GLU A 526 -7.45 -16.65 -5.01
C GLU A 526 -8.77 -16.46 -5.77
N LEU A 527 -9.11 -15.20 -6.08
CA LEU A 527 -10.23 -14.87 -6.95
C LEU A 527 -10.12 -15.55 -8.33
N ILE A 528 -8.91 -15.54 -8.91
CA ILE A 528 -8.64 -16.18 -10.22
C ILE A 528 -8.72 -17.70 -10.12
N ARG A 529 -8.21 -18.29 -9.03
CA ARG A 529 -8.30 -19.73 -8.75
C ARG A 529 -9.75 -20.20 -8.71
N GLN A 530 -10.62 -19.46 -8.01
CA GLN A 530 -12.02 -19.83 -7.86
C GLN A 530 -12.75 -19.79 -9.22
N ALA A 531 -12.58 -18.70 -9.99
CA ALA A 531 -13.16 -18.58 -11.32
C ALA A 531 -12.69 -19.71 -12.28
N PHE A 532 -11.42 -20.08 -12.21
CA PHE A 532 -10.90 -21.21 -12.99
C PHE A 532 -11.54 -22.54 -12.59
N LEU A 533 -11.69 -22.81 -11.28
CA LEU A 533 -12.28 -24.06 -10.79
C LEU A 533 -13.75 -24.18 -11.12
N ASP A 534 -14.50 -23.09 -11.01
CA ASP A 534 -15.92 -23.06 -11.35
C ASP A 534 -16.10 -23.50 -12.82
N LEU A 535 -15.30 -22.94 -13.73
CA LEU A 535 -15.31 -23.32 -15.15
C LEU A 535 -14.80 -24.75 -15.37
N TRP A 536 -13.72 -25.14 -14.68
CA TRP A 536 -13.14 -26.47 -14.79
C TRP A 536 -14.13 -27.57 -14.41
N ASN A 537 -14.90 -27.37 -13.34
CA ASN A 537 -15.85 -28.35 -12.83
C ASN A 537 -17.05 -28.53 -13.77
N GLU A 538 -17.51 -27.46 -14.44
CA GLU A 538 -18.54 -27.54 -15.49
C GLU A 538 -18.08 -28.38 -16.69
N LEU A 539 -16.78 -28.44 -16.95
CA LEU A 539 -16.18 -29.18 -18.07
C LEU A 539 -15.67 -30.58 -17.67
N SER A 540 -16.26 -31.20 -16.65
CA SER A 540 -15.83 -32.52 -16.12
C SER A 540 -16.21 -33.73 -16.97
N GLY A 541 -17.08 -33.56 -17.98
CA GLY A 541 -17.47 -34.65 -18.90
C GLY A 541 -16.35 -35.10 -19.85
N SER A 542 -16.42 -36.36 -20.30
CA SER A 542 -15.47 -36.96 -21.24
C SER A 542 -15.39 -36.25 -22.60
N ASP A 543 -16.47 -35.55 -22.98
CA ASP A 543 -16.57 -34.85 -24.25
C ASP A 543 -15.59 -33.67 -24.31
N TYR A 544 -15.35 -33.01 -23.17
CA TYR A 544 -14.45 -31.86 -23.02
C TYR A 544 -12.99 -32.26 -22.78
N LEU A 545 -12.72 -33.53 -22.50
CA LEU A 545 -11.36 -34.00 -22.25
C LEU A 545 -10.57 -34.12 -23.54
N VAL A 546 -9.62 -33.22 -23.79
CA VAL A 546 -8.72 -33.29 -24.96
C VAL A 546 -7.67 -34.37 -24.74
N TRP A 547 -6.97 -34.31 -23.62
CA TRP A 547 -5.91 -35.25 -23.30
C TRP A 547 -5.77 -35.41 -21.79
N LYS A 548 -5.53 -36.64 -21.36
CA LYS A 548 -5.12 -36.97 -20.00
C LYS A 548 -3.87 -37.83 -20.08
N THR A 549 -3.01 -37.64 -19.09
CA THR A 549 -1.86 -38.53 -18.89
C THR A 549 -2.32 -40.00 -18.81
N PRO A 550 -1.73 -40.91 -19.62
CA PRO A 550 -2.15 -42.30 -19.70
C PRO A 550 -1.94 -43.11 -18.43
#